data_AF-A0A9X1RB43-F1
#
_entry.id   AF-A0A9X1RB43-F1
#
_cell.length_a   1.000
_cell.length_b   1.000
_cell.length_c   1.000
_cell.angle_alpha   90.00
_cell.angle_beta   90.00
_cell.angle_gamma   90.00
#
_symmetry.space_group_name_H-M   'P 1'
#
loop_
_entity.id
_entity.type
_entity.pdbx_description
1 polymer ?
#
loop_
_entity_poly.entity_id
_entity_poly.type
_entity_poly.pdbx_seq_one_letter_code
_entity_poly.pdbx_strand_id
1 'polypeptide(L)'
;MSDESNQSQSDVPIEERQPTLAEKLVQAEKTVGLWSRVALDPALSPEAAHVARNMARSSAAALKLAQKAQQHSESTPNPNPASQVSTIGSDLKTGPNTSIKACSWDGLPAFWTPFEAWALIKGRWEEVNAADVGRNSSLMTSAEFGRTFGSLPPLPNAAFGRASRNSAGPRAMSFSSASPAELAAPGSIDQSMETSRTFSGPSSYLLAAFILAGFAVSAVMALTGDLLPAACLLAATLLSPTASGGAKVVLRTKFTTHTPFSLLFALILGFVSFWLSGFFSLSLSGLSVSGSQWVIIGLTLGFLFAS
;
A
#
# COMPACT_ATOMS: atom_id res chain seq x y z
N MET A 1 44.00 48.21 6.24
CA MET A 1 43.54 48.05 7.64
C MET A 1 42.03 48.02 7.63
N SER A 2 41.46 46.83 7.50
CA SER A 2 40.08 46.50 7.86
C SER A 2 40.11 45.00 8.10
N ASP A 3 40.20 44.66 9.38
CA ASP A 3 40.28 43.29 9.87
C ASP A 3 38.92 42.61 9.71
N GLU A 4 38.83 41.68 8.76
CA GLU A 4 37.74 40.72 8.66
C GLU A 4 38.00 39.58 9.66
N SER A 5 37.48 39.74 10.86
CA SER A 5 37.47 38.71 11.90
C SER A 5 36.44 37.63 11.58
N ASN A 6 36.94 36.56 10.97
CA ASN A 6 36.25 35.32 10.69
C ASN A 6 35.88 34.61 12.01
N GLN A 7 34.64 34.79 12.47
CA GLN A 7 34.12 34.19 13.68
C GLN A 7 33.55 32.80 13.37
N SER A 8 34.42 31.78 13.41
CA SER A 8 34.02 30.37 13.35
C SER A 8 33.12 30.02 14.55
N GLN A 9 31.83 29.92 14.28
CA GLN A 9 30.80 29.48 15.20
C GLN A 9 30.94 27.96 15.38
N SER A 10 31.33 27.51 16.58
CA SER A 10 31.52 26.08 16.87
C SER A 10 30.17 25.37 16.99
N ASP A 11 29.87 24.49 16.04
CA ASP A 11 28.74 23.57 16.11
C ASP A 11 29.04 22.47 17.15
N VAL A 12 28.67 22.72 18.41
CA VAL A 12 28.55 21.66 19.41
C VAL A 12 27.21 20.97 19.16
N PRO A 13 27.18 19.64 18.93
CA PRO A 13 25.93 18.90 18.78
C PRO A 13 25.09 19.07 20.05
N ILE A 14 23.98 19.80 19.94
CA ILE A 14 22.99 19.90 21.00
C ILE A 14 22.26 18.56 21.03
N GLU A 15 22.60 17.71 22.01
CA GLU A 15 21.84 16.50 22.29
C GLU A 15 20.44 16.94 22.75
N GLU A 16 19.46 16.87 21.83
CA GLU A 16 18.07 17.21 22.11
C GLU A 16 17.52 16.25 23.17
N ARG A 17 17.52 16.73 24.42
CA ARG A 17 16.88 16.04 25.54
C ARG A 17 15.45 15.68 25.14
N GLN A 18 15.17 14.38 25.06
CA GLN A 18 13.82 13.94 24.73
C GLN A 18 12.84 14.43 25.79
N PRO A 19 11.79 15.19 25.40
CA PRO A 19 10.82 15.70 26.37
C PRO A 19 10.08 14.53 27.01
N THR A 20 9.89 14.64 28.32
CA THR A 20 9.14 13.67 29.11
C THR A 20 7.69 13.59 28.64
N LEU A 21 6.99 12.49 28.95
CA LEU A 21 5.59 12.30 28.52
C LEU A 21 4.67 13.42 29.05
N ALA A 22 4.93 13.90 30.27
CA ALA A 22 4.22 15.04 30.86
C ALA A 22 4.48 16.35 30.09
N GLU A 23 5.73 16.64 29.72
CA GLU A 23 6.07 17.82 28.91
C GLU A 23 5.43 17.77 27.52
N LYS A 24 5.38 16.58 26.90
CA LYS A 24 4.72 16.37 25.60
C LYS A 24 3.21 16.66 25.68
N LEU A 25 2.54 16.32 26.78
CA LEU A 25 1.13 16.62 26.98
C LEU A 25 0.87 18.12 27.10
N VAL A 26 1.65 18.83 27.92
CA VAL A 26 1.56 20.28 28.08
C VAL A 26 1.83 20.99 26.74
N GLN A 27 2.81 20.49 25.97
CA GLN A 27 3.10 21.03 24.65
C GLN A 27 1.96 20.77 23.65
N ALA A 28 1.37 19.56 23.66
CA ALA A 28 0.22 19.24 22.83
C ALA A 28 -0.98 20.15 23.14
N GLU A 29 -1.31 20.36 24.41
CA GLU A 29 -2.38 21.28 24.84
C GLU A 29 -2.16 22.71 24.33
N LYS A 30 -0.93 23.21 24.48
CA LYS A 30 -0.57 24.55 23.99
C LYS A 30 -0.72 24.67 22.47
N THR A 31 -0.31 23.65 21.71
CA THR A 31 -0.44 23.66 20.25
C THR A 31 -1.90 23.62 19.79
N VAL A 32 -2.76 22.84 20.45
CA VAL A 32 -4.21 22.83 20.17
C VAL A 32 -4.83 24.21 20.39
N GLY A 33 -4.50 24.87 21.51
CA GLY A 33 -4.96 26.22 21.81
C GLY A 33 -4.51 27.26 20.77
N LEU A 34 -3.25 27.15 20.31
CA LEU A 34 -2.72 28.06 19.29
C LEU A 34 -3.43 27.87 17.95
N TRP A 35 -3.51 26.64 17.44
CA TRP A 35 -4.10 26.36 16.14
C TRP A 35 -5.61 26.59 16.10
N SER A 36 -6.32 26.32 17.20
CA SER A 36 -7.75 26.66 17.30
C SER A 36 -7.98 28.17 17.28
N ARG A 37 -7.12 28.97 17.91
CA ARG A 37 -7.21 30.44 17.86
C ARG A 37 -6.90 30.99 16.48
N VAL A 38 -5.84 30.49 15.82
CA VAL A 38 -5.49 30.87 14.44
C VAL A 38 -6.66 30.51 13.51
N ALA A 39 -7.27 29.33 13.64
CA ALA A 39 -8.37 28.91 12.79
C ALA A 39 -9.65 29.78 12.88
N LEU A 40 -9.79 30.61 13.92
CA LEU A 40 -10.91 31.53 14.12
C LEU A 40 -10.63 32.96 13.66
N ASP A 41 -9.41 33.27 13.22
CA ASP A 41 -9.04 34.62 12.79
C ASP A 41 -9.71 34.96 11.44
N PRO A 42 -10.60 35.99 11.39
CA PRO A 42 -11.27 36.39 10.16
C PRO A 42 -10.33 37.07 9.15
N ALA A 43 -9.13 37.46 9.55
CA ALA A 43 -8.14 38.08 8.65
C ALA A 43 -7.38 37.05 7.78
N LEU A 44 -7.53 35.75 8.04
CA LEU A 44 -6.88 34.71 7.26
C LEU A 44 -7.52 34.54 5.87
N SER A 45 -6.66 34.29 4.88
CA SER A 45 -7.14 33.86 3.56
C SER A 45 -7.91 32.53 3.67
N PRO A 46 -8.84 32.23 2.74
CA PRO A 46 -9.63 31.00 2.78
C PRO A 46 -8.77 29.73 2.83
N GLU A 47 -7.65 29.72 2.11
CA GLU A 47 -6.71 28.60 2.08
C GLU A 47 -5.97 28.44 3.42
N ALA A 48 -5.46 29.55 3.98
CA ALA A 48 -4.77 29.54 5.27
C ALA A 48 -5.71 29.14 6.41
N ALA A 49 -6.97 29.58 6.37
CA ALA A 49 -8.00 29.15 7.31
C ALA A 49 -8.28 27.64 7.23
N HIS A 50 -8.27 27.06 6.03
CA HIS A 50 -8.41 25.61 5.84
C HIS A 50 -7.23 24.83 6.45
N VAL A 51 -6.00 25.29 6.20
CA VAL A 51 -4.79 24.69 6.80
C VAL A 51 -4.83 24.79 8.32
N ALA A 52 -5.17 25.95 8.88
CA ALA A 52 -5.26 26.16 10.32
C ALA A 52 -6.29 25.22 10.99
N ARG A 53 -7.46 25.01 10.36
CA ARG A 53 -8.47 24.05 10.84
C ARG A 53 -7.94 22.61 10.82
N ASN A 54 -7.22 22.22 9.77
CA ASN A 54 -6.64 20.88 9.69
C ASN A 54 -5.55 20.67 10.74
N MET A 55 -4.71 21.69 11.00
CA MET A 55 -3.71 21.67 12.07
C MET A 55 -4.35 21.59 13.46
N ALA A 56 -5.46 22.32 13.68
CA ALA A 56 -6.23 22.21 14.92
C ALA A 56 -6.81 20.80 15.14
N ARG A 57 -7.32 20.16 14.09
CA ARG A 57 -7.80 18.76 14.16
C ARG A 57 -6.68 17.76 14.44
N SER A 58 -5.55 17.92 13.75
CA SER A 58 -4.38 17.04 13.91
C SER A 58 -3.79 17.13 15.32
N SER A 59 -3.58 18.35 15.83
CA SER A 59 -3.10 18.57 17.20
C SER A 59 -4.08 18.02 18.25
N ALA A 60 -5.39 18.15 18.05
CA ALA A 60 -6.39 17.56 18.96
C ALA A 60 -6.35 16.03 18.97
N ALA A 61 -6.10 15.40 17.82
CA ALA A 61 -5.90 13.94 17.74
C ALA A 61 -4.62 13.50 18.46
N ALA A 62 -3.52 14.24 18.31
CA ALA A 62 -2.27 13.98 19.01
C ALA A 62 -2.43 14.05 20.54
N LEU A 63 -3.17 15.04 21.04
CA LEU A 63 -3.49 15.17 22.46
C LEU A 63 -4.27 13.95 22.98
N LYS A 64 -5.28 13.47 22.24
CA LYS A 64 -6.03 12.25 22.62
C LYS A 64 -5.15 11.01 22.67
N LEU A 65 -4.22 10.86 21.72
CA LEU A 65 -3.27 9.74 21.72
C LEU A 65 -2.34 9.82 22.93
N ALA A 66 -1.84 11.01 23.27
CA ALA A 66 -0.98 11.21 24.43
C ALA A 66 -1.71 10.91 25.75
N GLN A 67 -2.98 11.34 25.89
CA GLN A 67 -3.82 11.01 27.03
C GLN A 67 -4.05 9.49 27.15
N LYS A 68 -4.30 8.82 26.03
CA LYS A 68 -4.48 7.35 26.02
C LYS A 68 -3.18 6.62 26.39
N ALA A 69 -2.02 7.14 25.95
CA ALA A 69 -0.73 6.59 26.33
C ALA A 69 -0.48 6.73 27.84
N GLN A 70 -0.86 7.86 28.45
CA GLN A 70 -0.79 8.05 29.90
C GLN A 70 -1.68 7.04 30.65
N GLN A 71 -2.93 6.88 30.21
CA GLN A 71 -3.85 5.89 30.78
C GLN A 71 -3.28 4.46 30.70
N HIS A 72 -2.62 4.11 29.59
CA HIS A 72 -1.98 2.80 29.45
C HIS A 72 -0.83 2.61 30.44
N SER A 73 0.03 3.62 30.62
CA SER A 73 1.14 3.58 31.58
C SER A 73 0.67 3.44 33.03
N GLU A 74 -0.46 4.06 33.38
CA GLU A 74 -1.07 3.92 34.73
C GLU A 74 -1.78 2.58 34.90
N SER A 75 -2.35 2.03 33.83
CA SER A 75 -3.12 0.79 33.85
C SER A 75 -2.28 -0.50 33.81
N THR A 76 -0.99 -0.43 33.46
CA THR A 76 -0.08 -1.56 33.62
C THR A 76 0.25 -1.71 35.10
N PRO A 77 -0.41 -2.62 35.83
CA PRO A 77 -0.05 -2.88 37.22
C PRO A 77 1.36 -3.42 37.16
N ASN A 78 2.28 -2.82 37.92
CA ASN A 78 3.67 -3.26 38.06
C ASN A 78 3.72 -4.79 37.99
N PRO A 79 4.19 -5.40 36.88
CA PRO A 79 4.10 -6.83 36.71
C PRO A 79 5.03 -7.43 37.74
N ASN A 80 4.43 -7.85 38.85
CA ASN A 80 5.08 -8.70 39.82
C ASN A 80 5.58 -9.89 38.99
N PRO A 81 6.91 -10.10 38.84
CA PRO A 81 7.47 -10.98 37.81
C PRO A 81 7.16 -12.48 38.03
N ALA A 82 6.28 -12.80 38.96
CA ALA A 82 6.05 -14.15 39.49
C ALA A 82 4.63 -14.70 39.26
N SER A 83 3.71 -14.00 38.57
CA SER A 83 2.36 -14.55 38.39
C SER A 83 1.71 -14.10 37.10
N GLN A 84 1.72 -14.97 36.09
CA GLN A 84 0.51 -15.32 35.33
C GLN A 84 0.76 -16.52 34.40
N VAL A 85 0.20 -17.65 34.82
CA VAL A 85 -0.09 -18.85 34.03
C VAL A 85 -1.62 -19.01 34.05
N SER A 86 -2.27 -18.97 32.88
CA SER A 86 -3.40 -19.86 32.55
C SER A 86 -3.75 -19.77 31.05
N THR A 87 -3.01 -20.56 30.28
CA THR A 87 -3.45 -21.50 29.23
C THR A 87 -4.80 -21.28 28.55
N ILE A 88 -4.77 -20.57 27.41
CA ILE A 88 -5.52 -20.95 26.21
C ILE A 88 -4.51 -21.03 25.07
N GLY A 89 -4.03 -22.24 24.76
CA GLY A 89 -3.29 -22.55 23.52
C GLY A 89 -1.77 -22.64 23.58
N SER A 90 -1.15 -22.86 24.74
CA SER A 90 0.32 -22.84 24.89
C SER A 90 1.09 -24.13 24.54
N ASP A 91 0.46 -25.19 24.02
CA ASP A 91 1.17 -26.46 23.75
C ASP A 91 1.05 -26.98 22.30
N LEU A 92 1.22 -26.09 21.31
CA LEU A 92 1.89 -26.51 20.08
C LEU A 92 3.37 -26.13 20.19
N LYS A 93 4.16 -27.00 20.83
CA LYS A 93 5.64 -26.96 20.79
C LYS A 93 6.15 -27.37 19.41
N THR A 94 5.90 -26.53 18.42
CA THR A 94 6.53 -26.61 17.11
C THR A 94 7.89 -25.92 17.18
N GLY A 95 8.93 -26.64 17.61
CA GLY A 95 10.34 -26.23 17.56
C GLY A 95 10.68 -24.87 18.20
N PRO A 96 11.96 -24.49 18.27
CA PRO A 96 12.37 -23.22 18.87
C PRO A 96 12.02 -21.96 18.06
N ASN A 97 11.24 -22.03 16.97
CA ASN A 97 11.01 -20.86 16.11
C ASN A 97 9.69 -20.80 15.33
N THR A 98 8.69 -21.64 15.63
CA THR A 98 7.42 -21.64 14.87
C THR A 98 6.20 -21.50 15.77
N SER A 99 6.19 -20.51 16.65
CA SER A 99 4.96 -20.10 17.33
C SER A 99 4.01 -19.47 16.32
N ILE A 100 2.78 -19.98 16.26
CA ILE A 100 1.71 -19.39 15.48
C ILE A 100 1.34 -18.06 16.12
N LYS A 101 1.39 -16.97 15.35
CA LYS A 101 1.05 -15.62 15.82
C LYS A 101 -0.31 -15.23 15.27
N ALA A 102 -1.17 -14.69 16.15
CA ALA A 102 -2.43 -14.06 15.74
C ALA A 102 -2.13 -12.62 15.26
N CYS A 103 -2.75 -12.19 14.16
CA CYS A 103 -2.51 -10.88 13.57
C CYS A 103 -3.73 -10.36 12.79
N SER A 104 -3.75 -9.05 12.54
CA SER A 104 -4.70 -8.41 11.63
C SER A 104 -4.00 -8.10 10.32
N TRP A 105 -4.50 -8.65 9.21
CA TRP A 105 -3.97 -8.42 7.86
C TRP A 105 -5.08 -7.81 7.00
N ASP A 106 -4.87 -6.57 6.55
CA ASP A 106 -5.89 -5.76 5.86
C ASP A 106 -7.23 -5.66 6.60
N GLY A 107 -7.17 -5.65 7.94
CA GLY A 107 -8.35 -5.62 8.81
C GLY A 107 -9.09 -6.97 8.91
N LEU A 108 -8.54 -8.04 8.34
CA LEU A 108 -9.06 -9.41 8.45
C LEU A 108 -8.29 -10.20 9.53
N PRO A 109 -8.96 -11.12 10.25
CA PRO A 109 -8.26 -11.98 11.19
C PRO A 109 -7.38 -12.97 10.43
N ALA A 110 -6.11 -13.05 10.83
CA ALA A 110 -5.13 -13.93 10.25
C ALA A 110 -4.24 -14.60 11.31
N PHE A 111 -3.75 -15.79 10.96
CA PHE A 111 -2.74 -16.52 11.73
C PHE A 111 -1.49 -16.70 10.87
N TRP A 112 -0.33 -16.50 11.47
CA TRP A 112 0.93 -16.41 10.75
C TRP A 112 2.05 -17.21 11.40
N THR A 113 2.84 -17.85 10.55
CA THR A 113 4.18 -18.37 10.82
C THR A 113 5.11 -17.94 9.67
N PRO A 114 6.44 -18.03 9.81
CA PRO A 114 7.36 -17.67 8.73
C PRO A 114 7.16 -18.44 7.41
N PHE A 115 6.53 -19.62 7.46
CA PHE A 115 6.40 -20.53 6.32
C PHE A 115 4.96 -20.70 5.82
N GLU A 116 3.97 -20.29 6.59
CA GLU A 116 2.55 -20.54 6.31
C GLU A 116 1.69 -19.48 6.99
N ALA A 117 0.67 -18.99 6.29
CA ALA A 117 -0.28 -18.02 6.82
C ALA A 117 -1.68 -18.31 6.31
N TRP A 118 -2.67 -18.01 7.16
CA TRP A 118 -4.09 -18.24 6.90
C TRP A 118 -4.88 -16.99 7.27
N ALA A 119 -5.78 -16.55 6.40
CA ALA A 119 -6.65 -15.39 6.64
C ALA A 119 -8.13 -15.78 6.44
N LEU A 120 -9.03 -15.13 7.18
CA LEU A 120 -10.47 -15.36 7.04
C LEU A 120 -11.06 -14.45 5.95
N ILE A 121 -11.15 -14.97 4.73
CA ILE A 121 -11.67 -14.24 3.58
C ILE A 121 -13.11 -14.71 3.33
N LYS A 122 -14.07 -13.78 3.36
CA LYS A 122 -15.51 -14.08 3.12
C LYS A 122 -16.05 -15.22 4.01
N GLY A 123 -15.59 -15.27 5.27
CA GLY A 123 -16.02 -16.27 6.24
C GLY A 123 -15.40 -17.66 6.07
N ARG A 124 -14.38 -17.82 5.20
CA ARG A 124 -13.63 -19.07 5.04
C ARG A 124 -12.14 -18.83 5.27
N TRP A 125 -11.47 -19.80 5.88
CA TRP A 125 -10.03 -19.76 6.05
C TRP A 125 -9.36 -20.13 4.73
N GLU A 126 -8.54 -19.22 4.21
CA GLU A 126 -7.76 -19.41 2.99
C GLU A 126 -6.27 -19.27 3.29
N GLU A 127 -5.46 -20.15 2.71
CA GLU A 127 -3.99 -20.06 2.78
C GLU A 127 -3.56 -18.86 1.94
N VAL A 128 -2.82 -17.95 2.55
CA VAL A 128 -2.31 -16.72 1.93
C VAL A 128 -0.79 -16.70 1.98
N ASN A 129 -0.17 -15.81 1.20
CA ASN A 129 1.27 -15.73 1.15
C ASN A 129 1.84 -15.27 2.51
N ALA A 130 2.61 -16.14 3.17
CA ALA A 130 3.19 -15.86 4.49
C ALA A 130 4.14 -14.65 4.50
N ALA A 131 4.86 -14.38 3.41
CA ALA A 131 5.75 -13.23 3.32
C ALA A 131 4.97 -11.91 3.27
N ASP A 132 3.80 -11.91 2.63
CA ASP A 132 2.94 -10.74 2.51
C ASP A 132 2.29 -10.40 3.86
N VAL A 133 1.69 -11.40 4.51
CA VAL A 133 1.14 -11.26 5.87
C VAL A 133 2.23 -10.84 6.85
N GLY A 134 3.43 -11.42 6.77
CA GLY A 134 4.54 -11.08 7.66
C GLY A 134 5.01 -9.62 7.52
N ARG A 135 4.84 -9.00 6.36
CA ARG A 135 5.22 -7.59 6.11
C ARG A 135 4.11 -6.61 6.43
N ASN A 136 2.86 -6.98 6.17
CA ASN A 136 1.72 -6.07 6.16
C ASN A 136 0.73 -6.30 7.33
N SER A 137 0.98 -7.26 8.21
CA SER A 137 0.12 -7.52 9.36
C SER A 137 0.52 -6.75 10.61
N SER A 138 -0.48 -6.48 11.45
CA SER A 138 -0.28 -6.03 12.83
C SER A 138 -0.39 -7.24 13.75
N LEU A 139 0.70 -7.59 14.44
CA LEU A 139 0.71 -8.68 15.43
C LEU A 139 -0.17 -8.29 16.63
N MET A 140 -0.97 -9.23 17.11
CA MET A 140 -1.91 -9.01 18.21
C MET A 140 -1.73 -10.07 19.29
N THR A 141 -2.01 -9.72 20.54
CA THR A 141 -2.14 -10.71 21.60
C THR A 141 -3.43 -11.52 21.41
N SER A 142 -3.48 -12.75 21.95
CA SER A 142 -4.69 -13.60 21.88
C SER A 142 -5.94 -12.88 22.45
N ALA A 143 -5.77 -12.13 23.54
CA ALA A 143 -6.85 -11.35 24.16
C ALA A 143 -7.32 -10.16 23.32
N GLU A 144 -6.42 -9.49 22.60
CA GLU A 144 -6.80 -8.40 21.67
C GLU A 144 -7.46 -8.95 20.41
N PHE A 145 -6.95 -10.06 19.90
CA PHE A 145 -7.49 -10.73 18.72
C PHE A 145 -8.94 -11.17 18.96
N GLY A 146 -9.23 -11.82 20.09
CA GLY A 146 -10.59 -12.20 20.47
C GLY A 146 -11.51 -10.99 20.71
N ARG A 147 -11.00 -9.88 21.25
CA ARG A 147 -11.77 -8.64 21.42
C ARG A 147 -12.11 -7.98 20.08
N THR A 148 -11.19 -8.02 19.12
CA THR A 148 -11.33 -7.32 17.83
C THR A 148 -12.22 -8.08 16.87
N PHE A 149 -12.04 -9.39 16.79
CA PHE A 149 -12.70 -10.23 15.77
C PHE A 149 -13.81 -11.12 16.33
N GLY A 150 -13.94 -11.21 17.66
CA GLY A 150 -14.98 -12.01 18.31
C GLY A 150 -14.77 -13.53 18.10
N SER A 151 -15.88 -14.25 17.97
CA SER A 151 -15.86 -15.69 17.73
C SER A 151 -15.66 -15.98 16.25
N LEU A 152 -14.62 -16.74 15.93
CA LEU A 152 -14.24 -17.11 14.56
C LEU A 152 -14.49 -18.60 14.31
N PRO A 153 -14.75 -19.00 13.05
CA PRO A 153 -14.83 -20.41 12.71
C PRO A 153 -13.48 -21.10 13.01
N PRO A 154 -13.48 -22.39 13.39
CA PRO A 154 -12.25 -23.11 13.67
C PRO A 154 -11.36 -23.17 12.42
N LEU A 155 -10.05 -23.09 12.61
CA LEU A 155 -9.07 -23.30 11.53
C LEU A 155 -9.22 -24.73 10.96
N PRO A 156 -9.01 -24.91 9.65
CA PRO A 156 -9.00 -26.23 9.05
C PRO A 156 -7.82 -27.06 9.60
N ASN A 157 -8.01 -28.36 9.80
CA ASN A 157 -6.98 -29.27 10.32
C ASN A 157 -5.71 -29.34 9.46
N ALA A 158 -5.78 -28.89 8.20
CA ALA A 158 -4.63 -28.82 7.30
C ALA A 158 -3.70 -27.64 7.59
N ALA A 159 -4.18 -26.62 8.31
CA ALA A 159 -3.41 -25.42 8.61
C ALA A 159 -2.21 -25.71 9.51
N PHE A 160 -1.06 -25.14 9.16
CA PHE A 160 0.23 -25.28 9.85
C PHE A 160 0.80 -26.71 9.87
N GLY A 161 0.20 -27.63 9.11
CA GLY A 161 0.66 -29.01 9.01
C GLY A 161 1.95 -29.18 8.20
N ARG A 162 2.33 -28.19 7.37
CA ARG A 162 3.57 -28.25 6.56
C ARG A 162 4.81 -28.05 7.41
N ALA A 163 4.75 -27.14 8.38
CA ALA A 163 5.87 -26.87 9.30
C ALA A 163 6.25 -28.12 10.11
N SER A 164 5.26 -28.89 10.56
CA SER A 164 5.49 -30.17 11.26
C SER A 164 6.22 -31.18 10.37
N ARG A 165 5.81 -31.33 9.10
CA ARG A 165 6.43 -32.25 8.14
C ARG A 165 7.89 -31.94 7.83
N ASN A 166 8.26 -30.66 7.75
CA ASN A 166 9.63 -30.25 7.44
C ASN A 166 10.56 -30.28 8.67
N SER A 167 9.99 -30.25 9.88
CA SER A 167 10.76 -30.36 11.14
C SER A 167 11.17 -31.81 11.46
N ALA A 168 10.49 -32.80 10.89
CA ALA A 168 11.05 -34.13 10.75
C ALA A 168 12.16 -34.01 9.70
N GLY A 169 13.38 -33.72 10.16
CA GLY A 169 14.58 -33.57 9.32
C GLY A 169 14.71 -34.70 8.29
N PRO A 170 15.51 -34.51 7.22
CA PRO A 170 15.51 -35.35 6.02
C PRO A 170 15.39 -36.81 6.43
N ARG A 171 14.16 -37.33 6.33
CA ARG A 171 13.86 -38.70 6.70
C ARG A 171 14.80 -39.48 5.83
N ALA A 172 15.81 -40.09 6.45
CA ALA A 172 16.86 -40.83 5.76
C ALA A 172 16.14 -41.58 4.65
N MET A 173 16.46 -41.25 3.40
CA MET A 173 15.86 -41.93 2.26
C MET A 173 16.29 -43.37 2.43
N SER A 174 15.47 -44.15 3.12
CA SER A 174 15.54 -45.58 3.15
C SER A 174 15.20 -45.96 1.72
N PHE A 175 16.25 -46.03 0.90
CA PHE A 175 16.23 -46.71 -0.37
C PHE A 175 15.80 -48.14 -0.04
N SER A 176 14.49 -48.36 -0.07
CA SER A 176 13.93 -49.70 -0.09
C SER A 176 14.35 -50.25 -1.45
N SER A 177 15.37 -51.10 -1.44
CA SER A 177 15.82 -51.88 -2.58
C SER A 177 14.69 -52.83 -2.97
N ALA A 178 13.76 -52.35 -3.77
CA ALA A 178 12.69 -53.16 -4.36
C ALA A 178 13.07 -53.52 -5.80
N SER A 179 13.10 -54.83 -6.00
CA SER A 179 13.40 -55.63 -7.18
C SER A 179 12.70 -55.18 -8.48
N PRO A 180 13.33 -55.39 -9.66
CA PRO A 180 12.70 -55.09 -10.95
C PRO A 180 12.00 -56.33 -11.52
N ALA A 181 10.68 -56.30 -11.60
CA ALA A 181 9.91 -57.12 -12.54
C ALA A 181 8.50 -56.53 -12.70
N GLU A 182 7.93 -56.69 -13.90
CA GLU A 182 6.50 -56.50 -14.23
C GLU A 182 6.11 -55.04 -14.51
N LEU A 183 6.23 -54.48 -15.72
CA LEU A 183 5.83 -54.87 -17.08
C LEU A 183 4.31 -55.16 -17.26
N ALA A 184 3.67 -54.18 -17.91
CA ALA A 184 2.42 -54.21 -18.70
C ALA A 184 1.07 -54.02 -17.99
N ALA A 185 0.45 -52.83 -18.14
CA ALA A 185 -0.63 -52.59 -19.12
C ALA A 185 -1.22 -51.15 -19.01
N PRO A 186 -1.85 -50.61 -20.07
CA PRO A 186 -2.11 -49.18 -20.25
C PRO A 186 -3.57 -48.79 -20.01
N GLY A 187 -3.83 -47.55 -19.59
CA GLY A 187 -5.17 -46.99 -19.67
C GLY A 187 -5.38 -45.66 -18.93
N SER A 188 -6.03 -44.74 -19.64
CA SER A 188 -6.70 -43.52 -19.14
C SER A 188 -5.83 -42.26 -18.99
N ILE A 189 -5.68 -41.59 -20.13
CA ILE A 189 -5.42 -40.16 -20.25
C ILE A 189 -6.67 -39.42 -19.79
N ASP A 190 -6.58 -38.66 -18.69
CA ASP A 190 -7.49 -37.55 -18.41
C ASP A 190 -6.65 -36.28 -18.25
N GLN A 191 -6.65 -35.48 -19.31
CA GLN A 191 -6.13 -34.12 -19.33
C GLN A 191 -7.15 -33.20 -18.64
N SER A 192 -6.95 -32.88 -17.36
CA SER A 192 -7.52 -31.65 -16.77
C SER A 192 -6.43 -30.59 -16.73
N MET A 193 -6.43 -29.81 -17.80
CA MET A 193 -5.68 -28.59 -17.98
C MET A 193 -6.40 -27.51 -17.16
N GLU A 194 -5.85 -27.09 -16.02
CA GLU A 194 -6.29 -25.85 -15.39
C GLU A 194 -5.10 -25.02 -14.91
N THR A 195 -4.84 -24.00 -15.72
CA THR A 195 -3.77 -23.01 -15.65
C THR A 195 -3.90 -22.14 -14.42
N SER A 196 -3.21 -22.51 -13.33
CA SER A 196 -2.87 -21.60 -12.23
C SER A 196 -1.55 -20.89 -12.54
N ARG A 197 -1.56 -19.99 -13.54
CA ARG A 197 -0.55 -18.93 -13.65
C ARG A 197 -0.99 -17.77 -12.77
N THR A 198 -0.52 -17.74 -11.54
CA THR A 198 -0.54 -16.54 -10.70
C THR A 198 0.43 -15.53 -11.32
N PHE A 199 -0.15 -14.60 -12.09
CA PHE A 199 0.53 -13.46 -12.68
C PHE A 199 0.94 -12.52 -11.53
N SER A 200 2.09 -12.79 -10.92
CA SER A 200 2.84 -11.83 -10.12
C SER A 200 3.17 -10.66 -11.04
N GLY A 201 2.47 -9.53 -10.88
CA GLY A 201 2.61 -8.39 -11.77
C GLY A 201 4.00 -7.75 -11.68
N PRO A 202 4.82 -7.73 -12.74
CA PRO A 202 5.96 -6.82 -12.87
C PRO A 202 5.52 -5.36 -13.14
N SER A 203 4.23 -5.03 -12.93
CA SER A 203 3.60 -3.84 -13.50
C SER A 203 3.99 -2.53 -12.82
N SER A 204 4.32 -2.51 -11.52
CA SER A 204 4.70 -1.27 -10.83
C SER A 204 6.10 -0.79 -11.24
N TYR A 205 7.06 -1.70 -11.35
CA TYR A 205 8.43 -1.38 -11.78
C TYR A 205 8.48 -1.05 -13.27
N LEU A 206 7.71 -1.74 -14.11
CA LEU A 206 7.60 -1.39 -15.53
C LEU A 206 6.93 -0.03 -15.72
N LEU A 207 5.84 0.26 -15.01
CA LEU A 207 5.20 1.58 -15.07
C LEU A 207 6.16 2.70 -14.63
N ALA A 208 6.88 2.50 -13.52
CA ALA A 208 7.88 3.46 -13.06
C ALA A 208 9.01 3.66 -14.07
N ALA A 209 9.50 2.57 -14.69
CA ALA A 209 10.53 2.64 -15.73
C ALA A 209 10.05 3.37 -16.99
N PHE A 210 8.79 3.15 -17.40
CA PHE A 210 8.18 3.88 -18.53
C PHE A 210 8.00 5.37 -18.23
N ILE A 211 7.59 5.73 -17.02
CA ILE A 211 7.48 7.14 -16.60
C ILE A 211 8.86 7.81 -16.62
N LEU A 212 9.88 7.17 -16.04
CA LEU A 212 11.25 7.69 -16.04
C LEU A 212 11.82 7.83 -17.45
N ALA A 213 11.60 6.85 -18.33
CA ALA A 213 12.02 6.93 -19.72
C ALA A 213 11.31 8.08 -20.46
N GLY A 214 10.01 8.29 -20.22
CA GLY A 214 9.26 9.41 -20.78
C GLY A 214 9.80 10.78 -20.36
N PHE A 215 10.14 10.93 -19.07
CA PHE A 215 10.77 12.15 -18.55
C PHE A 215 12.18 12.38 -19.16
N ALA A 216 13.00 11.33 -19.28
CA ALA A 216 14.33 11.44 -19.87
C ALA A 216 14.27 11.88 -21.34
N VAL A 217 13.36 11.31 -22.14
CA VAL A 217 13.18 11.68 -23.55
C VAL A 217 12.65 13.12 -23.68
N SER A 218 11.70 13.53 -22.83
CA SER A 218 11.23 14.93 -22.80
C SER A 218 12.34 15.92 -22.43
N ALA A 219 13.20 15.58 -21.47
CA ALA A 219 14.31 16.45 -21.05
C ALA A 219 15.34 16.63 -22.18
N VAL A 220 15.68 15.56 -22.91
CA VAL A 220 16.61 15.62 -24.04
C VAL A 220 16.05 16.47 -25.19
N MET A 221 14.75 16.36 -25.49
CA MET A 221 14.12 17.13 -26.57
C MET A 221 13.87 18.60 -26.20
N ALA A 222 13.65 18.90 -24.91
CA ALA A 222 13.59 20.28 -24.43
C ALA A 222 14.95 21.00 -24.60
N LEU A 223 16.06 20.29 -24.51
CA LEU A 223 17.40 20.82 -24.76
C LEU A 223 17.68 21.09 -26.24
N THR A 224 17.00 20.41 -27.16
CA THR A 224 17.19 20.59 -28.62
C THR A 224 16.26 21.63 -29.24
N GLY A 225 15.33 22.22 -28.47
CA GLY A 225 14.47 23.33 -28.92
C GLY A 225 13.24 22.94 -29.75
N ASP A 226 13.05 21.65 -30.05
CA ASP A 226 11.94 21.15 -30.86
C ASP A 226 10.88 20.47 -29.97
N LEU A 227 9.88 21.26 -29.53
CA LEU A 227 8.79 20.81 -28.64
C LEU A 227 7.78 19.85 -29.32
N LEU A 228 7.63 19.94 -30.64
CA LEU A 228 6.63 19.16 -31.39
C LEU A 228 6.93 17.64 -31.42
N PRO A 229 8.16 17.18 -31.76
CA PRO A 229 8.48 15.74 -31.71
C PRO A 229 8.46 15.20 -30.27
N ALA A 230 8.82 16.01 -29.26
CA ALA A 230 8.79 15.63 -27.86
C ALA A 230 7.37 15.29 -27.38
N ALA A 231 6.39 16.14 -27.72
CA ALA A 231 4.99 15.94 -27.38
C ALA A 231 4.40 14.69 -28.06
N CYS A 232 4.74 14.46 -29.33
CA CYS A 232 4.30 13.28 -30.07
C CYS A 232 4.89 11.97 -29.50
N LEU A 233 6.15 11.97 -29.09
CA LEU A 233 6.79 10.80 -28.49
C LEU A 233 6.26 10.49 -27.08
N LEU A 234 5.97 11.54 -26.29
CA LEU A 234 5.34 11.40 -24.97
C LEU A 234 3.89 10.89 -25.09
N ALA A 235 3.13 11.39 -26.06
CA ALA A 235 1.81 10.85 -26.37
C ALA A 235 1.88 9.39 -26.82
N ALA A 236 2.80 9.04 -27.74
CA ALA A 236 2.96 7.67 -28.23
C ALA A 236 3.36 6.69 -27.12
N THR A 237 4.24 7.11 -26.20
CA THR A 237 4.67 6.28 -25.05
C THR A 237 3.59 6.12 -23.99
N LEU A 238 2.72 7.12 -23.80
CA LEU A 238 1.55 7.00 -22.93
C LEU A 238 0.44 6.14 -23.55
N LEU A 239 0.32 6.10 -24.89
CA LEU A 239 -0.65 5.24 -25.58
C LEU A 239 -0.15 3.79 -25.79
N SER A 240 1.15 3.54 -25.88
CA SER A 240 1.72 2.21 -26.19
C SER A 240 1.30 1.06 -25.24
N PRO A 241 1.11 1.28 -23.92
CA PRO A 241 0.63 0.22 -23.01
C PRO A 241 -0.80 -0.24 -23.33
N THR A 242 -1.60 0.57 -24.01
CA THR A 242 -2.98 0.20 -24.39
C THR A 242 -3.08 -0.60 -25.68
N ALA A 243 -2.12 -0.46 -26.60
CA ALA A 243 -2.13 -1.14 -27.90
C ALA A 243 -1.62 -2.60 -27.85
N SER A 244 -0.78 -2.96 -26.87
CA SER A 244 -0.06 -4.25 -26.87
C SER A 244 -0.63 -5.36 -25.96
N GLY A 245 -1.75 -5.17 -25.26
CA GLY A 245 -2.37 -6.34 -24.59
C GLY A 245 -3.47 -6.16 -23.54
N GLY A 246 -3.88 -4.94 -23.17
CA GLY A 246 -4.84 -4.74 -22.06
C GLY A 246 -6.33 -4.99 -22.41
N ALA A 247 -6.71 -4.92 -23.69
CA ALA A 247 -8.12 -4.81 -24.08
C ALA A 247 -8.97 -6.09 -23.93
N LYS A 248 -8.37 -7.26 -23.70
CA LYS A 248 -9.13 -8.53 -23.58
C LYS A 248 -9.44 -8.97 -22.13
N VAL A 249 -8.85 -8.35 -21.12
CA VAL A 249 -8.99 -8.81 -19.71
C VAL A 249 -9.99 -7.97 -18.90
N VAL A 250 -10.40 -6.79 -19.39
CA VAL A 250 -11.21 -5.84 -18.60
C VAL A 250 -12.74 -5.98 -18.82
N LEU A 251 -13.19 -6.68 -19.87
CA LEU A 251 -14.63 -6.77 -20.20
C LEU A 251 -15.44 -7.81 -19.40
N ARG A 252 -14.92 -8.37 -18.29
CA ARG A 252 -15.65 -9.43 -17.54
C ARG A 252 -15.66 -9.33 -16.02
N THR A 253 -15.34 -8.18 -15.44
CA THR A 253 -15.51 -7.95 -13.99
C THR A 253 -16.52 -6.84 -13.75
N LYS A 254 -17.60 -7.17 -13.01
CA LYS A 254 -18.65 -6.23 -12.58
C LYS A 254 -18.02 -5.05 -11.83
N PHE A 255 -17.95 -3.91 -12.51
CA PHE A 255 -17.51 -2.62 -11.97
C PHE A 255 -18.58 -2.07 -11.02
N THR A 256 -18.29 -1.98 -9.72
CA THR A 256 -19.16 -1.23 -8.79
C THR A 256 -18.42 -0.28 -7.84
N THR A 257 -17.10 -0.10 -7.96
CA THR A 257 -16.32 0.69 -6.97
C THR A 257 -15.26 1.65 -7.52
N HIS A 258 -15.10 1.80 -8.84
CA HIS A 258 -14.06 2.70 -9.41
C HIS A 258 -14.59 3.98 -10.08
N THR A 259 -15.87 4.30 -9.90
CA THR A 259 -16.51 5.50 -10.45
C THR A 259 -15.80 6.84 -10.17
N PRO A 260 -15.22 7.12 -8.97
CA PRO A 260 -14.63 8.44 -8.74
C PRO A 260 -13.30 8.64 -9.48
N PHE A 261 -12.52 7.56 -9.68
CA PHE A 261 -11.22 7.66 -10.36
C PHE A 261 -11.37 7.83 -11.88
N SER A 262 -12.38 7.20 -12.48
CA SER A 262 -12.68 7.37 -13.90
C SER A 262 -13.12 8.81 -14.22
N LEU A 263 -13.96 9.40 -13.36
CA LEU A 263 -14.40 10.79 -13.49
C LEU A 263 -13.24 11.79 -13.33
N LEU A 264 -12.36 11.55 -12.35
CA LEU A 264 -11.16 12.38 -12.15
C LEU A 264 -10.21 12.30 -13.35
N PHE A 265 -10.00 11.09 -13.89
CA PHE A 265 -9.15 10.89 -15.06
C PHE A 265 -9.71 11.56 -16.31
N ALA A 266 -11.02 11.45 -16.55
CA ALA A 266 -11.70 12.14 -17.65
C ALA A 266 -11.60 13.68 -17.52
N LEU A 267 -11.71 14.22 -16.29
CA LEU A 267 -11.52 15.65 -16.02
C LEU A 267 -10.10 16.12 -16.31
N ILE A 268 -9.08 15.34 -15.89
CA ILE A 268 -7.68 15.66 -16.14
C ILE A 268 -7.40 15.66 -17.65
N LEU A 269 -7.87 14.64 -18.38
CA LEU A 269 -7.74 14.58 -19.84
C LEU A 269 -8.42 15.77 -20.52
N GLY A 270 -9.65 16.10 -20.13
CA GLY A 270 -10.37 17.26 -20.67
C GLY A 270 -9.64 18.58 -20.43
N PHE A 271 -9.08 18.76 -19.22
CA PHE A 271 -8.31 19.95 -18.87
C PHE A 271 -7.00 20.05 -19.66
N VAL A 272 -6.26 18.94 -19.80
CA VAL A 272 -5.02 18.89 -20.59
C VAL A 272 -5.32 19.17 -22.06
N SER A 273 -6.37 18.58 -22.64
CA SER A 273 -6.80 18.88 -24.01
C SER A 273 -7.20 20.34 -24.20
N PHE A 274 -7.94 20.93 -23.26
CA PHE A 274 -8.29 22.35 -23.29
C PHE A 274 -7.05 23.25 -23.23
N TRP A 275 -6.12 22.95 -22.32
CA TRP A 275 -4.88 23.72 -22.17
C TRP A 275 -4.01 23.65 -23.42
N LEU A 276 -3.88 22.45 -24.01
CA LEU A 276 -3.19 22.25 -25.29
C LEU A 276 -3.89 23.00 -26.44
N SER A 277 -5.22 23.09 -26.46
CA SER A 277 -5.94 23.85 -27.50
C SER A 277 -5.61 25.35 -27.50
N GLY A 278 -5.27 25.92 -26.33
CA GLY A 278 -4.79 27.31 -26.21
C GLY A 278 -3.40 27.49 -26.82
N PHE A 279 -2.53 26.48 -26.73
CA PHE A 279 -1.19 26.48 -27.34
C PHE A 279 -1.20 26.19 -28.84
N PHE A 280 -2.12 25.35 -29.30
CA PHE A 280 -2.22 24.90 -30.70
C PHE A 280 -3.14 25.74 -31.59
N SER A 281 -3.52 26.95 -31.16
CA SER A 281 -4.16 27.94 -32.07
C SER A 281 -3.24 28.46 -33.19
N LEU A 282 -2.05 27.87 -33.35
CA LEU A 282 -1.19 28.03 -34.51
C LEU A 282 -1.77 27.25 -35.70
N SER A 283 -2.70 27.91 -36.39
CA SER A 283 -3.03 27.82 -37.81
C SER A 283 -2.44 26.61 -38.55
N LEU A 284 -3.00 25.42 -38.32
CA LEU A 284 -2.88 24.30 -39.24
C LEU A 284 -3.82 24.61 -40.42
N SER A 285 -3.24 25.19 -41.47
CA SER A 285 -3.73 25.39 -42.84
C SER A 285 -5.13 24.83 -43.13
N GLY A 286 -6.17 25.65 -42.89
CA GLY A 286 -7.48 25.52 -43.53
C GLY A 286 -8.58 24.73 -42.81
N LEU A 287 -8.31 24.11 -41.66
CA LEU A 287 -9.34 23.47 -40.83
C LEU A 287 -9.34 24.11 -39.44
N SER A 288 -10.13 25.17 -39.28
CA SER A 288 -10.35 25.80 -37.98
C SER A 288 -11.18 24.87 -37.10
N VAL A 289 -10.49 24.08 -36.27
CA VAL A 289 -11.13 23.34 -35.18
C VAL A 289 -11.18 24.25 -33.97
N SER A 290 -12.38 24.72 -33.63
CA SER A 290 -12.59 25.59 -32.47
C SER A 290 -12.25 24.86 -31.16
N GLY A 291 -11.80 25.59 -30.13
CA GLY A 291 -11.44 24.99 -28.84
C GLY A 291 -12.57 24.17 -28.20
N SER A 292 -13.84 24.51 -28.47
CA SER A 292 -15.00 23.73 -28.02
C SER A 292 -15.09 22.35 -28.67
N GLN A 293 -14.64 22.18 -29.92
CA GLN A 293 -14.61 20.88 -30.59
C GLN A 293 -13.56 19.94 -29.98
N TRP A 294 -12.42 20.48 -29.52
CA TRP A 294 -11.43 19.71 -28.77
C TRP A 294 -11.96 19.22 -27.42
N VAL A 295 -12.73 20.05 -26.72
CA VAL A 295 -13.40 19.65 -25.47
C VAL A 295 -14.40 18.52 -25.73
N ILE A 296 -15.19 18.61 -26.80
CA ILE A 296 -16.13 17.56 -27.18
C ILE A 296 -15.37 16.26 -27.47
N ILE A 297 -14.33 16.30 -28.30
CA ILE A 297 -13.51 15.11 -28.64
C ILE A 297 -12.89 14.49 -27.37
N GLY A 298 -12.35 15.31 -26.46
CA GLY A 298 -11.79 14.84 -25.19
C GLY A 298 -12.83 14.17 -24.30
N LEU A 299 -14.04 14.74 -24.23
CA LEU A 299 -15.15 14.16 -23.47
C LEU A 299 -15.68 12.86 -24.09
N THR A 300 -15.83 12.77 -25.42
CA THR A 300 -16.26 11.51 -26.07
C THR A 300 -15.23 10.41 -25.91
N LEU A 301 -13.93 10.71 -26.05
CA LEU A 301 -12.87 9.73 -25.81
C LEU A 301 -12.83 9.29 -24.34
N GLY A 302 -12.98 10.23 -23.39
CA GLY A 302 -13.08 9.92 -21.97
C GLY A 302 -14.29 9.05 -21.63
N PHE A 303 -15.45 9.32 -22.22
CA PHE A 303 -16.67 8.54 -22.00
C PHE A 303 -16.59 7.14 -22.62
N LEU A 304 -16.04 7.02 -23.84
CA LEU A 304 -15.76 5.73 -24.48
C LEU A 304 -14.78 4.86 -23.69
N PHE A 305 -13.85 5.48 -22.96
CA PHE A 305 -12.89 4.76 -22.11
C PHE A 305 -13.50 4.35 -20.75
N ALA A 306 -14.50 5.09 -20.28
CA ALA A 306 -15.19 4.82 -19.02
C ALA A 306 -16.33 3.78 -19.14
N SER A 307 -16.82 3.54 -20.36
CA SER A 307 -17.92 2.61 -20.69
C SER A 307 -17.39 1.21 -21.00
#